data_AF-G8WRQ3-F1
#
_entry.id   AF-G8WRQ3-F1
#
_cell.length_a   1.000
_cell.length_b   1.000
_cell.length_c   1.000
_cell.angle_alpha   90.00
_cell.angle_beta   90.00
_cell.angle_gamma   90.00
#
_symmetry.space_group_name_H-M   'P 1'
#
loop_
_entity.id
_entity.type
_entity.pdbx_description
1 polymer ?
#
loop_
_entity_poly.entity_id
_entity_poly.type
_entity_poly.pdbx_seq_one_letter_code
_entity_poly.pdbx_strand_id
1 'polypeptide(L)'
;MRAMTVPANALRGTVTAPPEVAGVFPVGDAACVTDPMYGRGLSLALAHAFRLAELLDGTPEVGGARAAGAARIAEELLRPWYEQTVADTSARTALWRARAAGTEPAVPPVAPVPGRPQLAAVAAAATVDAVVWRGLTRMLMTLDTPAAVFDDPGFRERVAAAAGAARPAGPPPPSRAELVAALSRTATAVAAATGTEGG
;
A
#
# COMPACT_ATOMS: atom_id res chain seq x y z
N MET A 1 13.41 20.15 -10.77
CA MET A 1 12.70 18.86 -10.65
C MET A 1 11.77 18.95 -9.44
N ARG A 2 10.45 19.15 -9.62
CA ARG A 2 9.51 19.03 -8.50
C ARG A 2 9.44 17.54 -8.18
N ALA A 3 9.87 17.15 -6.98
CA ALA A 3 9.60 15.81 -6.47
C ALA A 3 8.09 15.57 -6.60
N MET A 4 7.69 14.44 -7.18
CA MET A 4 6.28 14.02 -7.12
C MET A 4 5.92 13.92 -5.64
N THR A 5 5.22 14.92 -5.12
CA THR A 5 4.65 14.84 -3.78
C THR A 5 3.49 13.88 -3.89
N VAL A 6 3.71 12.63 -3.49
CA VAL A 6 2.62 11.66 -3.31
C VAL A 6 1.70 12.25 -2.24
N PRO A 7 0.40 12.48 -2.53
CA PRO A 7 -0.52 12.98 -1.52
C PRO A 7 -0.51 12.04 -0.31
N ALA A 8 -0.56 12.63 0.89
CA ALA A 8 -0.59 11.85 2.11
C ALA A 8 -1.82 10.94 2.13
N ASN A 9 -1.68 9.76 2.75
CA ASN A 9 -2.82 8.88 3.01
C ASN A 9 -3.92 9.68 3.72
N ALA A 10 -5.16 9.57 3.25
CA ALA A 10 -6.30 10.27 3.83
C ALA A 10 -7.56 9.42 3.78
N LEU A 11 -8.38 9.49 4.82
CA LEU A 11 -9.70 8.83 4.90
C LEU A 11 -10.74 9.88 5.27
N ARG A 12 -11.58 10.25 4.31
CA ARG A 12 -12.62 11.31 4.42
C ARG A 12 -14.03 10.75 4.33
N GLY A 13 -14.22 9.63 3.64
CA GLY A 13 -15.54 9.04 3.40
C GLY A 13 -16.26 8.57 4.67
N THR A 14 -15.56 8.45 5.81
CA THR A 14 -16.13 7.99 7.08
C THR A 14 -16.74 9.11 7.92
N VAL A 15 -16.72 10.35 7.45
CA VAL A 15 -17.30 11.50 8.16
C VAL A 15 -18.82 11.36 8.17
N THR A 16 -19.41 11.38 9.37
CA THR A 16 -20.86 11.28 9.60
C THR A 16 -21.52 12.63 9.88
N ALA A 17 -20.76 13.71 9.92
CA ALA A 17 -21.29 15.06 10.08
C ALA A 17 -22.29 15.37 8.95
N PRO A 18 -23.40 16.10 9.22
CA PRO A 18 -24.36 16.48 8.20
C PRO A 18 -23.65 17.21 7.06
N PRO A 19 -23.82 16.82 5.79
CA PRO A 19 -23.20 17.51 4.69
C PRO A 19 -23.81 18.90 4.53
N GLU A 20 -23.00 19.90 4.16
CA GLU A 20 -23.48 21.24 3.83
C GLU A 20 -24.47 21.23 2.64
N VAL A 21 -24.32 20.24 1.76
CA VAL A 21 -25.20 19.99 0.62
C VAL A 21 -25.72 18.55 0.67
N ALA A 22 -27.03 18.39 0.81
CA ALA A 22 -27.66 17.08 0.81
C ALA A 22 -27.50 16.37 -0.55
N GLY A 23 -27.31 15.05 -0.53
CA GLY A 23 -27.19 14.24 -1.75
C GLY A 23 -25.82 14.27 -2.42
N VAL A 24 -24.84 14.98 -1.87
CA VAL A 24 -23.45 14.96 -2.35
C VAL A 24 -22.64 13.98 -1.50
N PHE A 25 -21.97 13.04 -2.15
CA PHE A 25 -21.17 12.00 -1.50
C PHE A 25 -19.76 11.94 -2.08
N PRO A 26 -18.71 11.79 -1.25
CA PRO A 26 -17.35 11.60 -1.76
C PRO A 26 -17.23 10.20 -2.39
N VAL A 27 -16.55 10.11 -3.53
CA VAL A 27 -16.29 8.86 -4.27
C VAL A 27 -14.80 8.75 -4.62
N GLY A 28 -14.28 7.52 -4.66
CA GLY A 28 -12.87 7.25 -4.99
C GLY A 28 -11.90 8.05 -4.12
N ASP A 29 -10.96 8.77 -4.74
CA ASP A 29 -9.95 9.58 -4.06
C ASP A 29 -10.53 10.71 -3.19
N ALA A 30 -11.75 11.19 -3.48
CA ALA A 30 -12.43 12.14 -2.61
C ALA A 30 -12.78 11.51 -1.25
N ALA A 31 -13.04 10.19 -1.22
CA ALA A 31 -13.38 9.44 -0.02
C ALA A 31 -12.14 8.86 0.68
N CYS A 32 -11.18 8.32 -0.07
CA CYS A 32 -9.95 7.78 0.50
C CYS A 32 -8.79 7.83 -0.49
N VAL A 33 -7.63 8.30 -0.01
CA VAL A 33 -6.36 8.26 -0.73
C VAL A 33 -5.44 7.30 0.01
N THR A 34 -4.87 6.34 -0.72
CA THR A 34 -3.82 5.42 -0.24
C THR A 34 -2.56 5.58 -1.08
N ASP A 35 -1.42 5.24 -0.51
CA ASP A 35 -0.16 5.24 -1.23
C ASP A 35 -0.23 4.29 -2.46
N PRO A 36 0.38 4.67 -3.60
CA PRO A 36 0.15 3.98 -4.86
C PRO A 36 0.92 2.65 -5.01
N MET A 37 1.70 2.21 -4.01
CA MET A 37 2.69 1.12 -4.16
C MET A 37 2.12 -0.20 -4.68
N TYR A 38 0.84 -0.47 -4.44
CA TYR A 38 0.19 -1.72 -4.80
C TYR A 38 -1.00 -1.55 -5.74
N GLY A 39 -1.17 -0.36 -6.33
CA GLY A 39 -2.21 -0.10 -7.33
C GLY A 39 -3.66 -0.26 -6.82
N ARG A 40 -3.89 -0.30 -5.51
CA ARG A 40 -5.21 -0.61 -4.92
C ARG A 40 -6.24 0.50 -5.09
N GLY A 41 -5.80 1.74 -5.28
CA GLY A 41 -6.68 2.91 -5.36
C GLY A 41 -7.81 2.76 -6.38
N LEU A 42 -7.49 2.28 -7.59
CA LEU A 42 -8.51 2.06 -8.64
C LEU A 42 -9.51 0.97 -8.25
N SER A 43 -9.03 -0.17 -7.75
CA SER A 43 -9.89 -1.27 -7.33
C SER A 43 -10.83 -0.86 -6.18
N LEU A 44 -10.31 -0.14 -5.19
CA LEU A 44 -11.11 0.37 -4.07
C LEU A 44 -12.09 1.45 -4.52
N ALA A 45 -11.70 2.34 -5.44
CA ALA A 45 -12.58 3.36 -5.98
C ALA A 45 -13.76 2.74 -6.75
N LEU A 46 -13.52 1.72 -7.57
CA LEU A 46 -14.56 0.99 -8.29
C LEU A 46 -15.49 0.25 -7.33
N ALA A 47 -14.96 -0.54 -6.39
CA ALA A 47 -15.75 -1.24 -5.39
C ALA A 47 -16.60 -0.28 -4.55
N HIS A 48 -16.05 0.88 -4.19
CA HIS A 48 -16.76 1.92 -3.45
C HIS A 48 -17.89 2.52 -4.29
N ALA A 49 -17.63 2.86 -5.55
CA ALA A 49 -18.64 3.43 -6.44
C ALA A 49 -19.84 2.50 -6.65
N PHE A 50 -19.60 1.18 -6.83
CA PHE A 50 -20.69 0.21 -6.99
C PHE A 50 -21.55 0.10 -5.72
N ARG A 51 -20.93 -0.05 -4.54
CA ARG A 51 -21.69 -0.11 -3.27
C ARG A 51 -22.47 1.17 -3.00
N LEU A 52 -21.90 2.33 -3.35
CA LEU A 52 -22.60 3.59 -3.20
C LEU A 52 -23.79 3.68 -4.16
N ALA A 53 -23.64 3.26 -5.42
CA ALA A 53 -24.74 3.22 -6.37
C ALA A 53 -25.88 2.30 -5.87
N GLU A 54 -25.57 1.09 -5.41
CA GLU A 54 -26.54 0.16 -4.81
C GLU A 54 -27.29 0.77 -3.61
N LEU A 55 -26.58 1.49 -2.74
CA LEU A 55 -27.20 2.21 -1.62
C LEU A 55 -28.18 3.29 -2.09
N LEU A 56 -27.79 4.07 -3.11
CA LEU A 56 -28.61 5.17 -3.62
C LEU A 56 -29.88 4.67 -4.32
N ASP A 57 -29.77 3.57 -5.05
CA ASP A 57 -30.90 2.88 -5.68
C ASP A 57 -31.86 2.29 -4.63
N GLY A 58 -31.33 1.68 -3.57
CA GLY A 58 -32.11 1.04 -2.51
C GLY A 58 -32.73 2.01 -1.49
N THR A 59 -32.29 3.27 -1.47
CA THR A 59 -32.77 4.30 -0.53
C THR A 59 -33.15 5.55 -1.32
N PRO A 60 -34.36 5.70 -1.89
CA PRO A 60 -34.68 6.81 -2.82
C PRO A 60 -34.65 8.21 -2.19
N GLU A 61 -34.97 8.29 -0.90
CA GLU A 61 -35.08 9.57 -0.18
C GLU A 61 -33.71 10.15 0.15
N VAL A 62 -33.50 11.42 -0.21
CA VAL A 62 -32.32 12.18 0.18
C VAL A 62 -32.42 12.50 1.67
N GLY A 63 -31.47 12.01 2.47
CA GLY A 63 -31.46 12.30 3.90
C GLY A 63 -30.39 11.56 4.69
N GLY A 64 -30.52 11.60 6.02
CA GLY A 64 -29.54 11.05 6.96
C GLY A 64 -29.29 9.55 6.79
N ALA A 65 -30.28 8.78 6.32
CA ALA A 65 -30.12 7.36 6.04
C ALA A 65 -29.08 7.09 4.95
N ARG A 66 -29.09 7.85 3.85
CA ARG A 66 -28.07 7.77 2.78
C ARG A 66 -26.70 8.20 3.29
N ALA A 67 -26.61 9.30 4.03
CA ALA A 67 -25.34 9.78 4.60
C ALA A 67 -24.71 8.74 5.55
N ALA A 68 -25.51 8.18 6.46
CA ALA A 68 -25.05 7.13 7.36
C ALA A 68 -24.65 5.85 6.60
N GLY A 69 -25.40 5.48 5.55
CA GLY A 69 -25.06 4.35 4.69
C GLY A 69 -23.74 4.54 3.95
N ALA A 70 -23.52 5.71 3.35
CA ALA A 70 -22.29 6.04 2.64
C ALA A 70 -21.08 6.02 3.58
N ALA A 71 -21.21 6.60 4.78
CA ALA A 71 -20.17 6.56 5.79
C ALA A 71 -19.85 5.13 6.25
N ARG A 72 -20.87 4.28 6.43
CA ARG A 72 -20.65 2.84 6.73
C ARG A 72 -19.94 2.11 5.61
N ILE A 73 -20.28 2.36 4.35
CA ILE A 73 -19.58 1.76 3.21
C ILE A 73 -18.10 2.14 3.24
N ALA A 74 -17.77 3.42 3.45
CA ALA A 74 -16.39 3.87 3.55
C ALA A 74 -15.66 3.25 4.75
N GLU A 75 -16.35 3.13 5.88
CA GLU A 75 -15.83 2.53 7.10
C GLU A 75 -15.47 1.06 6.89
N GLU A 76 -16.37 0.27 6.30
CA GLU A 76 -16.18 -1.16 6.08
C GLU A 76 -15.20 -1.46 4.95
N LEU A 77 -15.29 -0.71 3.84
CA LEU A 77 -14.52 -0.99 2.63
C LEU A 77 -13.15 -0.32 2.66
N LEU A 78 -13.04 0.94 3.09
CA LEU A 78 -11.83 1.76 2.88
C LEU A 78 -10.93 1.80 4.12
N ARG A 79 -11.48 1.85 5.34
CA ARG A 79 -10.68 1.95 6.58
C ARG A 79 -9.63 0.84 6.71
N PRO A 80 -9.94 -0.46 6.49
CA PRO A 80 -8.95 -1.51 6.69
C PRO A 80 -7.73 -1.35 5.80
N TRP A 81 -7.92 -0.86 4.58
CA TRP A 81 -6.83 -0.61 3.62
C TRP A 81 -6.08 0.68 3.91
N TYR A 82 -6.78 1.74 4.34
CA TYR A 82 -6.15 2.98 4.78
C TYR A 82 -5.18 2.73 5.95
N GLU A 83 -5.63 2.04 7.00
CA GLU A 83 -4.80 1.78 8.19
C GLU A 83 -3.58 0.92 7.85
N GLN A 84 -3.78 -0.11 7.05
CA GLN A 84 -2.69 -0.96 6.56
C GLN A 84 -1.66 -0.15 5.74
N THR A 85 -2.13 0.71 4.84
CA THR A 85 -1.28 1.56 4.00
C THR A 85 -0.49 2.57 4.83
N VAL A 86 -1.10 3.16 5.86
CA VAL A 86 -0.42 4.08 6.79
C VAL A 86 0.72 3.36 7.51
N ALA A 87 0.48 2.16 8.03
CA ALA A 87 1.51 1.39 8.71
C ALA A 87 2.64 0.98 7.75
N ASP A 88 2.30 0.45 6.56
CA ASP A 88 3.26 0.02 5.56
C ASP A 88 4.11 1.20 5.03
N THR A 89 3.50 2.36 4.81
CA THR A 89 4.19 3.59 4.40
C THR A 89 5.15 4.08 5.49
N SER A 90 4.71 4.08 6.75
CA SER A 90 5.54 4.49 7.89
C SER A 90 6.76 3.57 8.03
N ALA A 91 6.55 2.26 8.01
CA ALA A 91 7.58 1.23 8.04
C ALA A 91 8.63 1.41 6.93
N ARG A 92 8.14 1.54 5.70
CA ARG A 92 8.98 1.72 4.51
C ARG A 92 9.76 3.04 4.58
N THR A 93 9.14 4.13 5.00
CA THR A 93 9.79 5.44 5.13
C THR A 93 10.90 5.42 6.18
N ALA A 94 10.63 4.83 7.35
CA ALA A 94 11.62 4.69 8.42
C ALA A 94 12.83 3.85 7.94
N LEU A 95 12.58 2.73 7.26
CA LEU A 95 13.61 1.87 6.70
C LEU A 95 14.51 2.63 5.71
N TRP A 96 13.90 3.35 4.76
CA TRP A 96 14.68 4.08 3.75
C TRP A 96 15.47 5.24 4.31
N ARG A 97 14.92 5.96 5.31
CA ARG A 97 15.66 7.04 6.00
C ARG A 97 16.88 6.49 6.73
N ALA A 98 16.72 5.38 7.45
CA ALA A 98 17.81 4.73 8.15
C ALA A 98 18.93 4.30 7.18
N ARG A 99 18.57 3.63 6.07
CA ARG A 99 19.54 3.24 5.04
C ARG A 99 20.25 4.42 4.40
N ALA A 100 19.53 5.51 4.14
CA ALA A 100 20.14 6.73 3.59
C ALA A 100 21.13 7.38 4.58
N ALA A 101 20.88 7.25 5.88
CA ALA A 101 21.76 7.73 6.94
C ALA A 101 22.87 6.74 7.33
N GLY A 102 22.86 5.51 6.79
CA GLY A 102 23.78 4.46 7.22
C GLY A 102 23.52 3.96 8.65
N THR A 103 22.31 4.13 9.16
CA THR A 103 21.89 3.72 10.51
C THR A 103 20.87 2.59 10.45
N GLU A 104 20.59 1.99 11.60
CA GLU A 104 19.41 1.14 11.77
C GLU A 104 18.13 1.98 11.94
N PRO A 105 16.94 1.47 11.58
CA PRO A 105 15.67 2.14 11.83
C PRO A 105 15.44 2.36 13.32
N ALA A 106 15.21 3.62 13.72
CA ALA A 106 15.12 4.03 15.13
C ALA A 106 13.94 3.41 15.90
N VAL A 107 12.88 2.98 15.21
CA VAL A 107 11.69 2.34 15.81
C VAL A 107 11.24 1.21 14.90
N PRO A 108 11.01 -0.02 15.42
CA PRO A 108 10.38 -1.07 14.64
C PRO A 108 8.96 -0.64 14.27
N PRO A 109 8.53 -0.80 13.01
CA PRO A 109 7.20 -0.38 12.62
C PRO A 109 6.13 -1.10 13.44
N VAL A 110 5.27 -0.32 14.09
CA VAL A 110 4.14 -0.85 14.84
C VAL A 110 3.11 -1.34 13.83
N ALA A 111 2.72 -2.61 13.92
CA ALA A 111 1.63 -3.13 13.12
C ALA A 111 0.34 -2.34 13.43
N PRO A 112 -0.55 -2.10 12.45
CA PRO A 112 -1.77 -1.33 12.70
C PRO A 112 -2.66 -1.98 13.77
N VAL A 113 -2.53 -3.29 13.97
CA VAL A 113 -3.18 -4.06 15.03
C VAL A 113 -2.11 -4.87 15.80
N PRO A 114 -2.10 -4.83 17.15
CA PRO A 114 -1.19 -5.63 17.96
C PRO A 114 -1.26 -7.13 17.60
N GLY A 115 -0.09 -7.77 17.47
CA GLY A 115 0.01 -9.19 17.15
C GLY A 115 -0.06 -9.55 15.67
N ARG A 116 -0.33 -8.60 14.77
CA ARG A 116 -0.17 -8.84 13.32
C ARG A 116 1.32 -8.87 12.95
N PRO A 117 1.76 -9.82 12.09
CA PRO A 117 3.12 -9.83 11.58
C PRO A 117 3.36 -8.61 10.70
N GLN A 118 4.58 -8.06 10.75
CA GLN A 118 4.99 -7.01 9.81
C GLN A 118 5.03 -7.56 8.38
N LEU A 119 4.68 -6.73 7.40
CA LEU A 119 4.65 -7.13 5.99
C LEU A 119 6.01 -7.69 5.50
N ALA A 120 7.13 -7.18 6.03
CA ALA A 120 8.46 -7.69 5.71
C ALA A 120 8.69 -9.14 6.18
N ALA A 121 8.21 -9.48 7.38
CA ALA A 121 8.28 -10.84 7.91
C ALA A 121 7.37 -11.79 7.11
N VAL A 122 6.17 -11.32 6.74
CA VAL A 122 5.26 -12.06 5.86
C VAL A 122 5.89 -12.31 4.49
N ALA A 123 6.51 -11.30 3.88
CA ALA A 123 7.18 -11.43 2.59
C ALA A 123 8.37 -12.39 2.65
N ALA A 124 9.13 -12.39 3.75
CA ALA A 124 10.21 -13.36 3.97
C ALA A 124 9.65 -14.78 4.08
N ALA A 125 8.63 -15.00 4.90
CA ALA A 125 7.98 -16.29 5.08
C ALA A 125 7.37 -16.83 3.77
N ALA A 126 6.79 -15.95 2.94
CA ALA A 126 6.25 -16.28 1.62
C ALA A 126 7.30 -16.85 0.63
N THR A 127 8.60 -16.67 0.89
CA THR A 127 9.65 -17.26 0.04
C THR A 127 9.83 -18.77 0.28
N VAL A 128 9.33 -19.29 1.40
CA VAL A 128 9.53 -20.68 1.83
C VAL A 128 8.23 -21.41 2.21
N ASP A 129 7.12 -20.70 2.44
CA ASP A 129 5.79 -21.28 2.71
C ASP A 129 4.77 -20.82 1.65
N ALA A 130 4.23 -21.77 0.89
CA ALA A 130 3.28 -21.52 -0.19
C ALA A 130 1.90 -21.04 0.28
N VAL A 131 1.48 -21.38 1.51
CA VAL A 131 0.24 -20.89 2.12
C VAL A 131 0.41 -19.43 2.49
N VAL A 132 1.55 -19.05 3.06
CA VAL A 132 1.88 -17.65 3.36
C VAL A 132 1.98 -16.84 2.07
N TRP A 133 2.65 -17.37 1.04
CA TRP A 133 2.70 -16.73 -0.28
C TRP A 133 1.31 -16.48 -0.86
N ARG A 134 0.41 -17.47 -0.79
CA ARG A 134 -0.95 -17.34 -1.29
C ARG A 134 -1.73 -16.28 -0.52
N GLY A 135 -1.67 -16.29 0.80
CA GLY A 135 -2.35 -15.30 1.64
C GLY A 135 -1.84 -13.88 1.37
N LEU A 136 -0.52 -13.71 1.30
CA LEU A 136 0.10 -12.44 0.94
C LEU A 136 -0.37 -11.96 -0.44
N THR A 137 -0.29 -12.81 -1.47
CA THR A 137 -0.71 -12.43 -2.83
C THR A 137 -2.18 -12.04 -2.88
N ARG A 138 -3.07 -12.79 -2.21
CA ARG A 138 -4.52 -12.47 -2.16
C ARG A 138 -4.79 -11.12 -1.50
N MET A 139 -4.10 -10.81 -0.39
CA MET A 139 -4.17 -9.50 0.24
C MET A 139 -3.60 -8.41 -0.66
N LEU A 140 -2.45 -8.64 -1.31
CA LEU A 140 -1.84 -7.67 -2.22
C LEU A 140 -2.78 -7.33 -3.38
N MET A 141 -3.48 -8.33 -3.91
CA MET A 141 -4.47 -8.19 -4.99
C MET A 141 -5.86 -7.75 -4.50
N THR A 142 -6.01 -7.34 -3.24
CA THR A 142 -7.27 -6.83 -2.66
C THR A 142 -8.42 -7.85 -2.72
N LEU A 143 -8.10 -9.15 -2.77
CA LEU A 143 -9.11 -10.22 -2.79
C LEU A 143 -9.58 -10.60 -1.39
N ASP A 144 -8.67 -10.52 -0.41
CA ASP A 144 -8.97 -10.68 1.02
C ASP A 144 -8.48 -9.45 1.77
N THR A 145 -9.18 -9.06 2.84
CA THR A 145 -8.77 -7.92 3.68
C THR A 145 -7.49 -8.24 4.46
N PRO A 146 -6.73 -7.22 4.92
CA PRO A 146 -5.59 -7.45 5.79
C PRO A 146 -5.97 -8.24 7.05
N ALA A 147 -7.15 -8.00 7.61
CA ALA A 147 -7.66 -8.73 8.77
C ALA A 147 -7.90 -10.22 8.45
N ALA A 148 -8.57 -10.51 7.33
CA ALA A 148 -8.88 -11.88 6.93
C ALA A 148 -7.63 -12.76 6.75
N VAL A 149 -6.49 -12.16 6.39
CA VAL A 149 -5.22 -12.89 6.21
C VAL A 149 -4.35 -12.82 7.47
N PHE A 150 -4.08 -11.61 7.99
CA PHE A 150 -3.09 -11.41 9.05
C PHE A 150 -3.63 -11.69 10.45
N ASP A 151 -4.94 -11.85 10.62
CA ASP A 151 -5.53 -12.27 11.90
C ASP A 151 -5.77 -13.77 12.00
N ASP A 152 -5.59 -14.51 10.91
CA ASP A 152 -5.67 -15.96 10.92
C ASP A 152 -4.55 -16.57 11.79
N PRO A 153 -4.88 -17.32 12.86
CA PRO A 153 -3.87 -17.93 13.73
C PRO A 153 -2.91 -18.86 12.98
N GLY A 154 -3.43 -19.66 12.05
CA GLY A 154 -2.62 -20.59 11.26
C GLY A 154 -1.62 -19.86 10.35
N PHE A 155 -2.02 -18.74 9.75
CA PHE A 155 -1.14 -17.87 8.99
C PHE A 155 -0.03 -17.28 9.88
N ARG A 156 -0.38 -16.81 11.07
CA ARG A 156 0.59 -16.24 12.03
C ARG A 156 1.62 -17.27 12.50
N GLU A 157 1.17 -18.48 12.82
CA GLU A 157 2.04 -19.60 13.20
C GLU A 157 3.04 -19.94 12.09
N ARG A 158 2.59 -19.98 10.84
CA ARG A 158 3.47 -20.22 9.69
C ARG A 158 4.50 -19.12 9.49
N VAL A 159 4.09 -17.85 9.61
CA VAL A 159 5.01 -16.71 9.54
C VAL A 159 6.05 -16.78 10.66
N ALA A 160 5.64 -17.12 11.88
CA ALA A 160 6.55 -17.28 13.01
C ALA A 160 7.52 -18.46 12.82
N ALA A 161 7.05 -19.60 12.33
CA ALA A 161 7.87 -20.78 12.05
C ALA A 161 8.95 -20.51 10.99
N ALA A 162 8.67 -19.62 10.03
CA ALA A 162 9.61 -19.23 8.98
C ALA A 162 10.69 -18.24 9.44
N ALA A 163 10.58 -17.63 10.63
CA ALA A 163 11.52 -16.61 11.09
C ALA A 163 12.98 -17.11 11.26
N GLY A 164 13.18 -18.43 11.39
CA GLY A 164 14.49 -19.07 11.47
C GLY A 164 14.97 -19.73 10.18
N ALA A 165 14.19 -19.69 9.10
CA ALA A 165 14.55 -20.35 7.84
C ALA A 165 15.70 -19.60 7.14
N ALA A 166 16.75 -20.33 6.76
CA ALA A 166 17.86 -19.77 6.00
C ALA A 166 17.35 -19.28 4.63
N ARG A 167 17.56 -17.99 4.35
CA ARG A 167 17.14 -17.38 3.09
C ARG A 167 18.24 -17.52 2.04
N PRO A 168 17.92 -17.88 0.79
CA PRO A 168 18.87 -17.74 -0.31
C PRO A 168 19.32 -16.27 -0.39
N ALA A 169 20.61 -16.01 -0.16
CA ALA A 169 21.17 -14.69 -0.39
C ALA A 169 21.18 -14.46 -1.91
N GLY A 170 20.37 -13.50 -2.36
CA GLY A 170 20.55 -12.94 -3.70
C GLY A 170 21.90 -12.21 -3.79
N PRO A 171 22.40 -11.94 -5.00
CA PRO A 171 23.61 -11.14 -5.17
C PRO A 171 23.45 -9.78 -4.47
N PRO A 172 24.53 -9.24 -3.88
CA PRO A 172 24.48 -7.93 -3.25
C PRO A 172 24.06 -6.88 -4.28
N PRO A 173 23.24 -5.90 -3.89
CA PRO A 173 22.91 -4.80 -4.79
C PRO A 173 24.19 -4.01 -5.12
N PRO A 174 24.29 -3.40 -6.31
CA PRO A 174 25.42 -2.57 -6.66
C PRO A 174 25.52 -1.36 -5.72
N SER A 175 26.74 -1.01 -5.33
CA SER A 175 27.07 0.20 -4.61
C SER A 175 26.73 1.45 -5.44
N ARG A 176 26.62 2.59 -4.76
CA ARG A 176 26.45 3.90 -5.44
C ARG A 176 27.56 4.13 -6.46
N ALA A 177 28.80 3.77 -6.15
CA ALA A 177 29.93 3.94 -7.05
C ALA A 177 29.78 3.09 -8.32
N GLU A 178 29.37 1.82 -8.17
CA GLU A 178 29.10 0.92 -9.29
C GLU A 178 27.95 1.43 -10.16
N LEU A 179 26.87 1.94 -9.56
CA LEU A 179 25.75 2.55 -10.27
C LEU A 179 26.17 3.80 -11.05
N VAL A 180 26.90 4.73 -10.41
CA VAL A 180 27.39 5.95 -11.07
C VAL A 180 28.30 5.59 -12.24
N ALA A 181 29.24 4.66 -12.04
CA ALA A 181 30.14 4.22 -13.10
C ALA A 181 29.38 3.58 -14.28
N ALA A 182 28.34 2.78 -14.01
CA ALA A 182 27.50 2.20 -15.05
C ALA A 182 26.74 3.26 -15.85
N LEU A 183 26.14 4.25 -15.18
CA LEU A 183 25.42 5.34 -15.83
C LEU A 183 26.34 6.23 -16.67
N SER A 184 27.53 6.54 -16.17
CA SER A 184 28.54 7.32 -16.91
C SER A 184 29.00 6.62 -18.18
N ARG A 185 29.24 5.29 -18.14
CA ARG A 185 29.59 4.51 -19.34
C ARG A 185 28.50 4.58 -20.41
N THR A 186 27.24 4.47 -20.01
CA THR A 186 26.10 4.58 -20.94
C THR A 186 25.99 5.98 -21.54
N ALA A 187 26.16 7.04 -20.74
CA ALA A 187 26.13 8.42 -21.23
C ALA A 187 27.24 8.70 -22.26
N THR A 188 28.46 8.20 -22.02
CA THR A 188 29.56 8.32 -22.97
C THR A 188 29.32 7.53 -24.27
N ALA A 189 28.75 6.32 -24.17
CA ALA A 189 28.41 5.51 -25.34
C ALA A 189 27.31 6.17 -26.20
N VAL A 190 26.30 6.76 -25.58
CA VAL A 190 25.24 7.51 -26.30
C VAL A 190 25.81 8.75 -26.99
N ALA A 191 26.65 9.53 -26.30
CA ALA A 191 27.28 10.71 -26.88
C ALA A 191 28.18 10.38 -28.09
N ALA A 192 28.93 9.26 -28.01
CA ALA A 192 29.77 8.78 -29.11
C ALA A 192 28.93 8.32 -30.32
N ALA A 193 27.77 7.70 -30.10
CA ALA A 193 26.88 7.27 -31.18
C ALA A 193 26.20 8.46 -31.89
N THR A 194 25.82 9.51 -31.16
CA THR A 194 25.17 10.71 -31.73
C THR A 194 26.13 11.71 -32.38
N GLY A 195 27.45 11.57 -32.16
CA GLY A 195 28.48 12.45 -32.72
C GLY A 195 28.93 12.10 -34.14
N THR A 196 28.35 11.07 -34.77
CA THR A 196 28.84 10.48 -36.04
C THR A 196 28.06 10.91 -37.30
N GLU A 197 27.11 11.86 -37.22
CA GLU A 197 26.30 12.32 -38.40
C GLU A 197 26.65 13.72 -38.93
N GLY A 198 27.87 14.21 -38.73
CA GLY A 198 28.28 15.53 -39.24
C GLY A 198 29.65 15.52 -39.92
N GLY A 199 29.72 14.95 -41.13
CA GLY A 199 30.85 15.05 -42.05
C GLY A 199 30.38 15.43 -43.44
#